data_AF-A0A0C2Z3L7-F1
#
_entry.id   AF-A0A0C2Z3L7-F1
#
_cell.length_a   1.000
_cell.length_b   1.000
_cell.length_c   1.000
_cell.angle_alpha   90.00
_cell.angle_beta   90.00
_cell.angle_gamma   90.00
#
_symmetry.space_group_name_H-M   'P 1'
#
loop_
_entity.id
_entity.type
_entity.pdbx_description
1 polymer ?
#
loop_
_entity_poly.entity_id
_entity_poly.type
_entity_poly.pdbx_seq_one_letter_code
_entity_poly.pdbx_strand_id
1 'polypeptide(L)' 'MLVCDCMGLDFDEIKEAVREHGDDIEAIQDATDAGTICGCCAEGECEKVDITLQEAIKRALEELE' A
#
# COMPACT_ATOMS: atom_id res chain seq x y z
N MET A 1 1.67 6.99 -8.10
CA MET A 1 2.73 5.98 -7.91
C MET A 1 2.02 4.66 -7.78
N LEU A 2 2.36 3.67 -8.60
CA LEU A 2 1.76 2.35 -8.53
C LEU A 2 2.28 1.61 -7.30
N VAL A 3 1.37 1.07 -6.48
CA VAL A 3 1.70 0.36 -5.24
C VAL A 3 1.46 -1.15 -5.37
N CYS A 4 0.42 -1.56 -6.10
CA CYS A 4 0.16 -2.97 -6.37
C CYS A 4 -0.32 -3.18 -7.80
N ASP A 5 0.55 -3.69 -8.67
CA ASP A 5 0.19 -4.01 -10.06
C ASP A 5 -0.93 -5.07 -10.18
N CYS A 6 -0.92 -6.09 -9.31
CA CYS A 6 -1.90 -7.17 -9.37
C CYS A 6 -3.34 -6.72 -9.09
N MET A 7 -3.50 -5.75 -8.20
CA MET A 7 -4.80 -5.18 -7.84
C MET A 7 -5.06 -3.86 -8.59
N GLY A 8 -4.07 -3.33 -9.31
CA GLY A 8 -4.16 -2.03 -9.97
C GLY A 8 -4.16 -0.85 -8.99
N LEU A 9 -3.60 -1.03 -7.79
CA LEU A 9 -3.67 -0.01 -6.73
C LEU A 9 -2.59 1.05 -6.89
N ASP A 10 -3.00 2.30 -6.75
CA ASP A 10 -2.11 3.45 -6.67
C ASP A 10 -2.00 4.04 -5.24
N PHE A 11 -1.12 5.02 -5.09
CA PHE A 11 -0.85 5.67 -3.82
C PHE A 11 -2.06 6.39 -3.23
N ASP A 12 -2.95 6.95 -4.05
CA ASP A 12 -4.13 7.66 -3.54
C ASP A 12 -5.10 6.65 -2.90
N GLU A 13 -5.27 5.46 -3.47
CA GLU A 13 -6.07 4.38 -2.87
C GLU A 13 -5.47 3.90 -1.53
N ILE A 14 -4.14 3.74 -1.47
CA ILE A 14 -3.48 3.39 -0.21
C ILE A 14 -3.63 4.52 0.82
N LYS A 15 -3.57 5.78 0.39
CA LYS A 15 -3.74 6.93 1.27
C LYS A 15 -5.15 7.00 1.84
N GLU A 16 -6.18 6.63 1.09
CA GLU A 16 -7.54 6.51 1.61
C GLU A 16 -7.63 5.41 2.68
N ALA A 17 -7.05 4.23 2.42
CA ALA A 17 -7.01 3.16 3.41
C ALA A 17 -6.25 3.56 4.69
N VAL A 18 -5.10 4.24 4.56
CA VAL A 18 -4.33 4.79 5.70
C VAL A 18 -5.13 5.83 6.48
N ARG A 19 -5.97 6.61 5.81
CA ARG A 19 -6.83 7.59 6.49
C ARG A 19 -7.90 6.92 7.37
N GLU A 20 -8.39 5.75 6.98
CA GLU A 20 -9.38 4.98 7.73
C GLU A 20 -8.76 4.07 8.79
N HIS A 21 -7.59 3.48 8.50
CA HIS A 21 -6.97 2.44 9.31
C HIS A 21 -5.66 2.86 10.02
N GLY A 22 -5.13 4.04 9.72
CA GLY A 22 -3.88 4.53 10.31
C GLY A 22 -2.66 3.77 9.79
N ASP A 23 -1.80 3.33 10.71
CA ASP A 23 -0.58 2.55 10.42
C ASP A 23 -0.79 1.03 10.44
N ASP A 24 -2.04 0.57 10.57
CA ASP A 24 -2.38 -0.85 10.60
C ASP A 24 -2.26 -1.49 9.22
N ILE A 25 -1.08 -2.07 8.95
CA ILE A 25 -0.77 -2.75 7.70
C ILE A 25 -1.75 -3.89 7.43
N GLU A 26 -2.12 -4.68 8.44
CA GLU A 26 -3.04 -5.81 8.25
C GLU A 26 -4.42 -5.30 7.81
N ALA A 27 -4.94 -4.26 8.46
CA ALA A 27 -6.21 -3.66 8.10
C ALA A 27 -6.18 -3.03 6.69
N ILE A 28 -5.08 -2.39 6.31
CA ILE A 28 -4.92 -1.80 4.97
C ILE A 28 -4.84 -2.91 3.90
N GLN A 29 -4.14 -4.00 4.18
CA GLN A 29 -4.08 -5.15 3.28
C GLN A 29 -5.44 -5.84 3.13
N ASP A 30 -6.21 -5.96 4.21
CA ASP A 30 -7.56 -6.54 4.17
C ASP A 30 -8.55 -5.64 3.41
N ALA A 31 -8.42 -4.31 3.55
CA ALA A 31 -9.28 -3.34 2.86
C ALA A 31 -8.97 -3.21 1.36
N THR A 32 -7.70 -3.35 0.96
CA THR A 32 -7.24 -3.09 -0.41
C THR A 32 -6.88 -4.37 -1.19
N ASP A 33 -6.82 -5.52 -0.51
CA ASP A 33 -6.25 -6.77 -1.03
C ASP A 33 -4.77 -6.64 -1.49
N ALA A 34 -4.07 -5.58 -1.07
CA ALA A 34 -2.68 -5.36 -1.45
C ALA A 34 -1.75 -6.46 -0.90
N GLY A 35 -1.02 -7.13 -1.79
CA GLY A 35 -0.05 -8.17 -1.43
C GLY A 35 -0.62 -9.57 -1.26
N THR A 36 -1.92 -9.78 -1.46
CA THR A 36 -2.56 -11.12 -1.34
C THR A 36 -2.32 -12.02 -2.56
N ILE A 37 -2.05 -11.44 -3.74
CA ILE A 37 -1.89 -12.18 -4.99
C ILE A 37 -0.45 -12.65 -5.22
N CYS A 38 0.49 -11.71 -5.29
CA CYS A 38 1.89 -12.02 -5.61
C CYS A 38 2.87 -11.77 -4.47
N GLY A 39 2.43 -11.16 -3.36
CA GLY A 39 3.28 -10.80 -2.20
C GLY A 39 4.28 -9.66 -2.43
N CYS A 40 4.68 -9.42 -3.68
CA CYS A 40 5.77 -8.55 -4.09
C CYS A 40 5.72 -7.14 -3.47
N CYS A 41 4.57 -6.46 -3.52
CA CYS A 41 4.44 -5.11 -2.95
C CYS A 41 4.52 -5.05 -1.42
N ALA A 42 4.32 -6.18 -0.71
CA ALA A 42 4.39 -6.26 0.75
C ALA A 42 5.80 -6.66 1.26
N GLU A 43 6.57 -7.40 0.46
CA GLU A 43 7.87 -7.97 0.89
C GLU A 43 9.07 -7.01 0.76
N GLY A 44 8.89 -5.80 0.24
CA GLY A 44 9.85 -4.68 0.35
C GLY A 44 10.68 -4.37 -0.90
N GLU A 45 10.91 -5.30 -1.81
CA GLU A 45 11.53 -5.03 -3.12
C GLU A 45 10.70 -5.65 -4.23
N CYS A 46 10.15 -4.81 -5.10
CA CYS A 46 9.31 -5.26 -6.20
C CYS A 46 9.51 -4.41 -7.45
N GLU A 47 9.98 -5.04 -8.53
CA GLU A 47 10.24 -4.37 -9.82
C GLU A 47 8.97 -3.96 -10.58
N LYS A 48 7.79 -4.43 -10.13
CA LYS A 48 6.50 -4.17 -10.79
C LYS A 48 5.79 -2.92 -10.29
N VAL A 49 6.30 -2.28 -9.26
CA VAL A 49 5.63 -1.18 -8.56
C VAL A 49 6.61 -0.02 -8.40
N ASP A 50 6.09 1.20 -8.34
CA ASP A 50 6.93 2.39 -8.15
C ASP A 50 7.41 2.52 -6.71
N ILE A 51 6.55 2.11 -5.76
CA ILE A 51 6.80 2.13 -4.33
C ILE A 51 6.17 0.88 -3.70
N THR A 52 6.75 0.41 -2.60
CA THR A 52 6.15 -0.70 -1.85
C THR A 52 4.96 -0.26 -1.02
N LEU A 53 4.13 -1.22 -0.60
CA LEU A 53 3.00 -0.98 0.29
C LEU A 53 3.47 -0.33 1.61
N GLN A 54 4.58 -0.82 2.17
CA GLN A 54 5.18 -0.28 3.38
C GLN A 54 5.58 1.19 3.22
N GLU A 55 6.24 1.54 2.12
CA GLU A 55 6.65 2.91 1.82
C GLU A 55 5.44 3.81 1.53
N ALA A 56 4.44 3.30 0.82
CA ALA A 56 3.19 4.01 0.55
C ALA A 56 2.46 4.35 1.85
N ILE A 57 2.31 3.39 2.76
CA ILE A 57 1.68 3.59 4.09
C ILE A 57 2.44 4.64 4.89
N LYS A 58 3.77 4.50 5.00
CA LYS A 58 4.60 5.45 5.75
C LYS A 58 4.47 6.87 5.20
N ARG A 59 4.54 7.04 3.88
CA ARG A 59 4.43 8.35 3.24
C ARG A 59 3.03 8.94 3.40
N ALA A 60 1.99 8.11 3.29
CA ALA A 60 0.61 8.55 3.50
C ALA A 60 0.39 9.03 4.95
N LEU A 61 0.95 8.33 5.94
CA LEU A 61 0.93 8.77 7.35
C LEU A 61 1.62 10.12 7.53
N GLU A 62 2.83 10.30 6.99
CA GLU A 62 3.57 11.57 7.06
C GLU A 62 2.82 12.74 6.37
N GLU A 63 1.97 12.47 5.37
CA GLU A 63 1.13 13.47 4.70
C GLU A 63 -0.19 13.77 5.45
N LEU A 64 -0.58 12.94 6.42
CA LEU A 64 -1.83 13.07 7.19
C LEU A 64 -1.61 13.65 8.60
N GLU A 65 -0.38 13.63 9.13
CA GLU A 65 0.05 14.32 10.36
C GLU A 65 0.18 15.85 10.17
#